data_AF-A0A7S2Z6I7-F1
#
_entry.id   AF-A0A7S2Z6I7-F1
#
_cell.length_a   1.000
_cell.length_b   1.000
_cell.length_c   1.000
_cell.angle_alpha   90.00
_cell.angle_beta   90.00
_cell.angle_gamma   90.00
#
_symmetry.space_group_name_H-M   'P 1'
#
loop_
_entity.id
_entity.type
_entity.pdbx_description
1 polymer ?
#
loop_
_entity_poly.entity_id
_entity_poly.type
_entity_poly.pdbx_seq_one_letter_code
_entity_poly.pdbx_strand_id
1 'polypeptide(L)'
;MLLRFVSLFFAFLTGYLELTPFLMLFFINMQWNAVFEIVLYTLVAFFVIVPIANEHMYWELDAYVAKECAALAATDPDMTDPDVCQTLQEWRYCGFSVMIGLIAIIIILTSYFIDNQCRRSFIDKRLIEEFQRRRERDLSRQKKDREDLLLSIFPKSVAQDLLNRQLLKDSSSSGVDSGSLRDINAQKTVARMHQNVTILFTGECLFLLLPPLFLSPNALLYERHSIF
;
A
#
# COMPACT_ATOMS: atom_id res chain seq x y z
N MET A 1 -49.53 -16.74 5.92
CA MET A 1 -48.88 -15.55 5.32
C MET A 1 -47.36 -15.49 5.57
N LEU A 2 -46.91 -15.55 6.83
CA LEU A 2 -45.49 -15.51 7.23
C LEU A 2 -44.59 -16.53 6.50
N LEU A 3 -45.08 -17.76 6.27
CA LEU A 3 -44.29 -18.82 5.63
C LEU A 3 -43.92 -18.54 4.16
N ARG A 4 -44.83 -17.94 3.38
CA ARG A 4 -44.58 -17.55 1.98
C ARG A 4 -43.68 -16.32 1.89
N PHE A 5 -43.78 -15.42 2.87
CA PHE A 5 -42.87 -14.28 3.00
C PHE A 5 -41.45 -14.75 3.31
N VAL A 6 -41.30 -15.68 4.26
CA VAL A 6 -40.00 -16.28 4.60
C VAL A 6 -39.43 -17.05 3.41
N SER A 7 -40.23 -17.78 2.62
CA SER A 7 -39.69 -18.52 1.47
C SER A 7 -39.28 -17.63 0.30
N LEU A 8 -40.03 -16.57 0.00
CA LEU A 8 -39.65 -15.58 -1.02
C LEU A 8 -38.43 -14.77 -0.59
N PHE A 9 -38.37 -14.39 0.68
CA PHE A 9 -37.19 -13.75 1.26
C PHE A 9 -35.98 -14.67 1.19
N PHE A 10 -36.14 -15.96 1.54
CA PHE A 10 -35.06 -16.95 1.42
C PHE A 10 -34.61 -17.10 -0.03
N ALA A 11 -35.52 -17.28 -0.99
CA ALA A 11 -35.20 -17.41 -2.41
C ALA A 11 -34.48 -16.17 -2.97
N PHE A 12 -34.91 -14.97 -2.56
CA PHE A 12 -34.23 -13.73 -2.91
C PHE A 12 -32.85 -13.65 -2.25
N LEU A 13 -32.71 -14.09 -1.01
CA LEU A 13 -31.45 -14.11 -0.28
C LEU A 13 -30.47 -15.14 -0.86
N THR A 14 -30.92 -16.34 -1.26
CA THR A 14 -30.08 -17.33 -1.94
C THR A 14 -29.67 -16.85 -3.32
N GLY A 15 -30.59 -16.28 -4.10
CA GLY A 15 -30.26 -15.67 -5.39
C GLY A 15 -29.25 -14.54 -5.24
N TYR A 16 -29.41 -13.69 -4.22
CA TYR A 16 -28.45 -12.64 -3.90
C TYR A 16 -27.10 -13.23 -3.47
N LEU A 17 -27.05 -14.23 -2.59
CA LEU A 17 -25.81 -14.87 -2.13
C LEU A 17 -25.04 -15.56 -3.26
N GLU A 18 -25.74 -16.14 -4.23
CA GLU A 18 -25.11 -16.76 -5.41
C GLU A 18 -24.63 -15.73 -6.43
N LEU A 19 -25.36 -14.62 -6.62
CA LEU A 19 -24.94 -13.54 -7.52
C LEU A 19 -23.86 -12.64 -6.92
N THR A 20 -23.85 -12.46 -5.60
CA THR A 20 -22.93 -11.58 -4.87
C THR A 20 -21.46 -11.84 -5.21
N PRO A 21 -20.93 -13.08 -5.23
CA PRO A 21 -19.52 -13.30 -5.58
C PRO A 21 -19.19 -12.87 -7.01
N PHE A 22 -20.11 -13.07 -7.96
CA PHE A 22 -19.92 -12.61 -9.34
C PHE A 22 -19.96 -11.09 -9.47
N LEU A 23 -20.91 -10.45 -8.79
CA LEU A 23 -20.99 -9.00 -8.72
C LEU A 23 -19.74 -8.40 -8.05
N MET A 24 -19.27 -8.99 -6.95
CA MET A 24 -18.07 -8.53 -6.24
C MET A 24 -16.82 -8.66 -7.11
N LEU A 25 -16.66 -9.74 -7.87
CA LEU A 25 -15.54 -9.89 -8.82
C LEU A 25 -15.60 -8.86 -9.95
N PHE A 26 -16.80 -8.56 -10.44
CA PHE A 26 -17.01 -7.55 -11.47
C PHE A 26 -16.69 -6.15 -10.94
N PHE A 27 -17.17 -5.80 -9.74
CA PHE A 27 -16.98 -4.49 -9.13
C PHE A 27 -15.57 -4.25 -8.57
N ILE A 28 -14.84 -5.29 -8.14
CA ILE A 28 -13.44 -5.18 -7.70
C ILE A 28 -12.52 -4.67 -8.82
N ASN A 29 -12.78 -5.04 -10.06
CA ASN A 29 -11.95 -4.66 -11.20
C ASN A 29 -12.34 -3.31 -11.81
N MET A 30 -13.42 -2.69 -11.34
CA MET A 30 -13.97 -1.47 -11.93
C MET A 30 -13.66 -0.25 -11.07
N GLN A 31 -13.42 0.89 -11.72
CA GLN A 31 -13.23 2.17 -11.01
C GLN A 31 -14.54 2.59 -10.34
N TRP A 32 -14.46 3.16 -9.12
CA TRP A 32 -15.64 3.57 -8.35
C TRP A 32 -16.59 4.50 -9.13
N ASN A 33 -16.04 5.36 -10.01
CA ASN A 33 -16.82 6.24 -10.89
C ASN A 33 -17.79 5.45 -11.79
N ALA A 34 -17.30 4.37 -12.41
CA ALA A 34 -18.10 3.55 -13.30
C ALA A 34 -19.13 2.71 -12.53
N VAL A 35 -18.77 2.24 -11.33
CA VAL A 35 -19.71 1.57 -10.42
C VAL A 35 -20.85 2.51 -10.03
N PHE A 36 -20.51 3.73 -9.62
CA PHE A 36 -21.49 4.77 -9.28
C PHE A 36 -22.41 5.07 -10.46
N GLU A 37 -21.86 5.25 -11.66
CA GLU A 37 -22.62 5.55 -12.87
C GLU A 37 -23.60 4.40 -13.23
N ILE A 38 -23.15 3.15 -13.18
CA ILE A 38 -24.02 1.97 -13.42
C ILE A 38 -25.13 1.87 -12.37
N VAL A 39 -24.79 2.04 -11.10
CA VAL A 39 -25.79 1.99 -10.01
C VAL A 39 -26.80 3.14 -10.14
N LEU A 40 -26.34 4.34 -10.53
CA LEU A 40 -27.22 5.47 -10.79
C LEU A 40 -28.15 5.19 -11.98
N TYR A 41 -27.63 4.71 -13.11
CA TYR A 41 -28.46 4.39 -14.28
C TYR A 41 -29.46 3.28 -13.98
N THR A 42 -29.07 2.26 -13.22
CA THR A 42 -29.99 1.18 -12.84
C THR A 42 -31.09 1.68 -11.91
N LEU A 43 -30.78 2.55 -10.94
CA LEU A 43 -31.78 3.21 -10.09
C LEU A 43 -32.72 4.09 -10.91
N VAL A 44 -32.19 4.94 -11.81
CA VAL A 44 -32.99 5.79 -12.68
C VAL A 44 -33.86 4.94 -13.62
N ALA A 45 -33.32 3.86 -14.16
CA ALA A 45 -34.09 2.94 -15.00
C ALA A 45 -35.25 2.32 -14.21
N PHE A 46 -35.00 1.83 -13.00
CA PHE A 46 -36.04 1.18 -12.17
C PHE A 46 -37.09 2.17 -11.64
N PHE A 47 -36.67 3.34 -11.16
CA PHE A 47 -37.57 4.29 -10.48
C PHE A 47 -38.19 5.33 -11.40
N VAL A 48 -37.61 5.58 -12.58
CA VAL A 48 -38.08 6.63 -13.50
C VAL A 48 -38.48 6.02 -14.84
N ILE A 49 -37.61 5.24 -15.48
CA ILE A 49 -37.86 4.76 -16.86
C ILE A 49 -38.92 3.68 -16.89
N VAL A 50 -38.82 2.63 -16.06
CA VAL A 50 -39.81 1.55 -15.97
C VAL A 50 -41.22 2.09 -15.68
N PRO A 51 -41.42 2.96 -14.68
CA PRO A 51 -42.75 3.52 -14.42
C PRO A 51 -43.29 4.45 -15.52
N ILE A 52 -42.42 5.15 -16.26
CA ILE A 52 -42.84 6.01 -17.37
C ILE A 52 -43.15 5.18 -18.63
N ALA A 53 -42.31 4.18 -18.93
CA ALA A 53 -42.46 3.34 -20.11
C ALA A 53 -43.67 2.41 -20.01
N ASN A 54 -43.96 1.94 -18.80
CA ASN A 54 -45.20 1.27 -18.49
C ASN A 54 -46.18 2.32 -17.95
N GLU A 55 -46.73 3.17 -18.84
CA GLU A 55 -47.84 4.09 -18.53
C GLU A 55 -48.99 3.37 -17.83
N HIS A 56 -49.04 2.05 -18.03
CA HIS A 56 -50.01 1.15 -17.47
C HIS A 56 -49.59 0.38 -16.20
N MET A 57 -48.46 0.70 -15.55
CA MET A 57 -48.06 -0.04 -14.37
C MET A 57 -48.83 0.38 -13.11
N TYR A 58 -49.07 1.68 -12.91
CA TYR A 58 -49.65 2.18 -11.66
C TYR A 58 -51.15 1.91 -11.52
N TRP A 59 -51.93 2.14 -12.58
CA TRP A 59 -53.36 1.82 -12.64
C TRP A 59 -53.65 0.30 -12.62
N GLU A 60 -52.78 -0.55 -13.19
CA GLU A 60 -52.90 -2.01 -13.07
C GLU A 60 -52.40 -2.51 -11.72
N LEU A 61 -51.49 -1.78 -11.06
CA LEU A 61 -51.07 -2.09 -9.69
C LEU A 61 -52.28 -2.03 -8.76
N ASP A 62 -53.11 -0.98 -8.83
CA ASP A 62 -54.35 -0.91 -8.04
C ASP A 62 -55.30 -2.08 -8.34
N ALA A 63 -55.47 -2.44 -9.62
CA ALA A 63 -56.31 -3.58 -10.01
C ALA A 63 -55.72 -4.94 -9.56
N TYR A 64 -54.39 -5.06 -9.54
CA TYR A 64 -53.68 -6.26 -9.10
C TYR A 64 -53.69 -6.39 -7.58
N VAL A 65 -53.48 -5.28 -6.86
CA VAL A 65 -53.58 -5.17 -5.40
C VAL A 65 -55.01 -5.47 -4.96
N ALA A 66 -56.03 -4.93 -5.63
CA ALA A 66 -57.43 -5.25 -5.35
C ALA A 66 -57.73 -6.74 -5.54
N LYS A 67 -57.17 -7.39 -6.57
CA LYS A 67 -57.32 -8.84 -6.81
C LYS A 67 -56.59 -9.68 -5.76
N GLU A 68 -55.37 -9.33 -5.38
CA GLU A 68 -54.65 -10.03 -4.31
C GLU A 68 -55.32 -9.85 -2.95
N CYS A 69 -55.80 -8.65 -2.64
CA CYS A 69 -56.57 -8.37 -1.43
C CYS A 69 -57.88 -9.17 -1.38
N ALA A 70 -58.60 -9.29 -2.51
CA ALA A 70 -59.79 -10.13 -2.60
C ALA A 70 -59.47 -11.62 -2.40
N ALA A 71 -58.34 -12.10 -2.92
CA ALA A 71 -57.88 -13.48 -2.72
C ALA A 71 -57.45 -13.75 -1.26
N LEU A 72 -56.83 -12.78 -0.60
CA LEU A 72 -56.46 -12.85 0.81
C LEU A 72 -57.68 -12.84 1.73
N ALA A 73 -58.65 -11.95 1.49
CA ALA A 73 -59.88 -11.87 2.26
C ALA A 73 -60.72 -13.16 2.19
N ALA A 74 -60.61 -13.92 1.08
CA ALA A 74 -61.21 -15.25 0.96
C ALA A 74 -60.52 -16.32 1.82
N THR A 75 -59.29 -16.06 2.29
CA THR A 75 -58.47 -17.01 3.05
C THR A 75 -58.42 -16.68 4.55
N ASP A 76 -58.54 -15.42 4.93
CA ASP A 76 -58.59 -14.93 6.32
C ASP A 76 -59.75 -13.91 6.49
N PRO A 77 -60.85 -14.27 7.17
CA PRO A 77 -62.05 -13.41 7.25
C PRO A 77 -61.87 -12.17 8.14
N ASP A 78 -60.83 -12.12 8.97
CA ASP A 78 -60.50 -10.99 9.87
C ASP A 78 -59.84 -9.81 9.12
N MET A 79 -59.42 -10.00 7.86
CA MET A 79 -58.89 -8.97 6.96
C MET A 79 -59.97 -8.46 5.99
N THR A 80 -61.17 -8.18 6.51
CA THR A 80 -62.32 -7.79 5.69
C THR A 80 -62.33 -6.32 5.27
N ASP A 81 -61.54 -5.47 5.94
CA ASP A 81 -61.47 -4.04 5.61
C ASP A 81 -60.50 -3.79 4.43
N PRO A 82 -61.02 -3.36 3.26
CA PRO A 82 -60.21 -3.18 2.04
C PRO A 82 -59.11 -2.11 2.21
N ASP A 83 -59.36 -1.11 3.06
CA ASP A 83 -58.42 -0.02 3.34
C ASP A 83 -57.17 -0.51 4.09
N VAL A 84 -57.31 -1.53 4.94
CA VAL A 84 -56.19 -2.12 5.69
C VAL A 84 -55.30 -2.95 4.76
N CYS A 85 -55.88 -3.63 3.77
CA CYS A 85 -55.11 -4.41 2.80
C CYS A 85 -54.33 -3.52 1.84
N GLN A 86 -54.95 -2.42 1.35
CA GLN A 86 -54.29 -1.46 0.46
C GLN A 86 -53.09 -0.80 1.14
N THR A 87 -53.26 -0.31 2.37
CA THR A 87 -52.17 0.29 3.15
C THR A 87 -51.03 -0.70 3.43
N LEU A 88 -51.33 -1.96 3.78
CA LEU A 88 -50.30 -2.98 3.99
C LEU A 88 -49.46 -3.24 2.73
N GLN A 89 -50.11 -3.24 1.56
CA GLN A 89 -49.44 -3.48 0.29
C GLN A 89 -48.55 -2.28 -0.12
N GLU A 90 -49.04 -1.05 0.05
CA GLU A 90 -48.25 0.18 -0.15
C GLU A 90 -47.00 0.20 0.73
N TRP A 91 -47.13 -0.14 2.01
CA TRP A 91 -46.00 -0.27 2.93
C TRP A 91 -45.00 -1.33 2.48
N ARG A 92 -45.47 -2.42 1.87
CA ARG A 92 -44.62 -3.49 1.35
C ARG A 92 -43.81 -3.03 0.14
N TYR A 93 -44.43 -2.35 -0.83
CA TYR A 93 -43.72 -1.78 -1.99
C TYR A 93 -42.74 -0.67 -1.58
N CYS A 94 -43.15 0.20 -0.64
CA CYS A 94 -42.28 1.22 -0.07
C CYS A 94 -41.07 0.58 0.63
N GLY A 95 -41.31 -0.45 1.44
CA GLY A 95 -40.27 -1.22 2.13
C GLY A 95 -39.26 -1.86 1.17
N PHE A 96 -39.72 -2.50 0.09
CA PHE A 96 -38.83 -3.06 -0.94
C PHE A 96 -38.00 -1.98 -1.65
N SER A 97 -38.61 -0.83 -1.95
CA SER A 97 -37.93 0.29 -2.60
C SER A 97 -36.81 0.86 -1.72
N VAL A 98 -37.08 1.04 -0.42
CA VAL A 98 -36.08 1.49 0.55
C VAL A 98 -34.94 0.48 0.71
N MET A 99 -35.25 -0.82 0.74
CA MET A 99 -34.23 -1.87 0.84
C MET A 99 -33.30 -1.88 -0.37
N ILE A 100 -33.82 -1.75 -1.59
CA ILE A 100 -33.01 -1.64 -2.82
C ILE A 100 -32.10 -0.41 -2.76
N GLY A 101 -32.64 0.74 -2.31
CA GLY A 101 -31.86 1.96 -2.14
C GLY A 101 -30.71 1.80 -1.12
N LEU A 102 -30.98 1.17 0.02
CA LEU A 102 -29.95 0.89 1.03
C LEU A 102 -28.86 -0.03 0.50
N ILE A 103 -29.23 -1.09 -0.24
CA ILE A 103 -28.26 -2.01 -0.87
C ILE A 103 -27.39 -1.25 -1.87
N ALA A 104 -27.98 -0.40 -2.72
CA ALA A 104 -27.23 0.41 -3.67
C ALA A 104 -26.22 1.34 -2.98
N ILE A 105 -26.62 2.00 -1.89
CA ILE A 105 -25.72 2.84 -1.09
C ILE A 105 -24.57 2.03 -0.50
N ILE A 106 -24.85 0.84 0.04
CA ILE A 106 -23.82 -0.05 0.61
C ILE A 106 -22.81 -0.49 -0.47
N ILE A 107 -23.27 -0.79 -1.69
CA ILE A 107 -22.39 -1.15 -2.81
C ILE A 107 -21.48 0.02 -3.17
N ILE A 108 -22.02 1.24 -3.26
CA ILE A 108 -21.23 2.44 -3.55
C ILE A 108 -20.19 2.70 -2.45
N LEU A 109 -20.59 2.60 -1.17
CA LEU A 109 -19.68 2.81 -0.05
C LEU A 109 -18.56 1.77 -0.02
N THR A 110 -18.88 0.49 -0.18
CA THR A 110 -17.87 -0.58 -0.18
C THR A 110 -16.91 -0.44 -1.35
N SER A 111 -17.42 -0.12 -2.55
CA SER A 111 -16.59 0.17 -3.73
C SER A 111 -15.65 1.37 -3.49
N TYR A 112 -16.15 2.45 -2.90
CA TYR A 112 -15.34 3.62 -2.54
C TYR A 112 -14.23 3.29 -1.53
N PHE A 113 -14.56 2.53 -0.48
CA PHE A 113 -13.56 2.12 0.52
C PHE A 113 -12.47 1.23 -0.08
N ILE A 114 -12.84 0.28 -0.93
CA ILE A 114 -11.89 -0.61 -1.61
C ILE A 114 -10.96 0.21 -2.52
N ASP A 115 -11.48 1.09 -3.37
CA ASP A 115 -10.63 1.89 -4.28
C ASP A 115 -9.69 2.80 -3.47
N ASN A 116 -10.18 3.41 -2.40
CA ASN A 116 -9.35 4.24 -1.52
C ASN A 116 -8.24 3.42 -0.83
N GLN A 117 -8.54 2.21 -0.38
CA GLN A 117 -7.53 1.30 0.19
C GLN A 117 -6.51 0.86 -0.87
N CYS A 118 -6.95 0.51 -2.08
CA CYS A 118 -6.07 0.16 -3.19
C CYS A 118 -5.12 1.31 -3.54
N ARG A 119 -5.62 2.54 -3.65
CA ARG A 119 -4.79 3.74 -3.90
C ARG A 119 -3.78 3.99 -2.80
N ARG A 120 -4.18 3.88 -1.53
CA ARG A 120 -3.25 4.01 -0.39
C ARG A 120 -2.17 2.95 -0.45
N SER A 121 -2.54 1.68 -0.71
CA SER A 121 -1.56 0.59 -0.82
C SER A 121 -0.57 0.80 -1.96
N PHE A 122 -1.00 1.40 -3.08
CA PHE A 122 -0.14 1.71 -4.20
C PHE A 122 0.86 2.82 -3.86
N ILE A 123 0.40 3.87 -3.18
CA ILE A 123 1.25 4.96 -2.68
C ILE A 123 2.27 4.41 -1.68
N ASP A 124 1.84 3.57 -0.74
CA ASP A 124 2.73 2.98 0.27
C ASP A 124 3.78 2.08 -0.36
N LYS A 125 3.42 1.23 -1.34
CA LYS A 125 4.39 0.41 -2.08
C LYS A 125 5.43 1.26 -2.79
N ARG A 126 4.99 2.32 -3.48
CA ARG A 126 5.90 3.23 -4.17
C ARG A 126 6.82 3.97 -3.19
N LEU A 127 6.28 4.41 -2.07
CA LEU A 127 7.03 5.06 -1.00
C LEU A 127 8.10 4.11 -0.43
N ILE A 128 7.74 2.85 -0.14
CA ILE A 128 8.65 1.82 0.34
C ILE A 128 9.76 1.54 -0.68
N GLU A 129 9.42 1.42 -1.96
CA GLU A 129 10.41 1.21 -3.03
C GLU A 129 11.40 2.38 -3.12
N GLU A 130 10.93 3.62 -3.02
CA GLU A 130 11.79 4.80 -2.99
C GLU A 130 12.68 4.85 -1.73
N PHE A 131 12.14 4.47 -0.56
CA PHE A 131 12.93 4.36 0.66
C PHE A 131 14.00 3.27 0.58
N GLN A 132 13.69 2.11 -0.01
CA GLN A 132 14.65 1.04 -0.24
C GLN A 132 15.78 1.51 -1.16
N ARG A 133 15.45 2.16 -2.28
CA ARG A 133 16.45 2.72 -3.21
C ARG A 133 17.34 3.77 -2.55
N ARG A 134 16.79 4.64 -1.70
CA ARG A 134 17.58 5.62 -0.94
C ARG A 134 18.52 4.92 0.04
N ARG A 135 18.01 3.94 0.78
CA ARG A 135 18.79 3.14 1.73
C ARG A 135 19.94 2.40 1.05
N GLU A 136 19.70 1.80 -0.12
CA GLU A 136 20.76 1.14 -0.89
C GLU A 136 21.86 2.10 -1.36
N ARG A 137 21.48 3.30 -1.82
CA ARG A 137 22.46 4.33 -2.20
C ARG A 137 23.29 4.80 -1.00
N ASP A 138 22.66 5.02 0.15
CA ASP A 138 23.35 5.47 1.35
C ASP A 138 24.30 4.39 1.88
N LEU A 139 23.89 3.11 1.86
CA LEU A 139 24.77 1.99 2.18
C LEU A 139 25.95 1.89 1.19
N SER A 140 25.69 2.09 -0.10
CA SER A 140 26.76 2.10 -1.12
C SER A 140 27.75 3.24 -0.91
N ARG A 141 27.26 4.44 -0.54
CA ARG A 141 28.10 5.59 -0.18
C ARG A 141 28.94 5.30 1.05
N GLN A 142 28.33 4.83 2.14
CA GLN A 142 29.06 4.45 3.35
C GLN A 142 30.12 3.38 3.08
N LYS A 143 29.84 2.41 2.20
CA LYS A 143 30.82 1.40 1.79
C LYS A 143 32.00 2.04 1.06
N LYS A 144 31.75 2.92 0.09
CA LYS A 144 32.80 3.64 -0.65
C LYS A 144 33.63 4.53 0.26
N ASP A 145 33.00 5.29 1.14
CA ASP A 145 33.69 6.17 2.08
C ASP A 145 34.60 5.37 3.03
N ARG A 146 34.14 4.18 3.47
CA ARG A 146 34.97 3.25 4.26
C ARG A 146 36.15 2.70 3.46
N GLU A 147 35.91 2.29 2.21
CA GLU A 147 36.98 1.81 1.31
C GLU A 147 38.03 2.90 1.07
N ASP A 148 37.60 4.15 0.83
CA ASP A 148 38.46 5.30 0.58
C ASP A 148 39.30 5.67 1.82
N LEU A 149 38.68 5.69 3.00
CA LEU A 149 39.39 5.87 4.27
C LEU A 149 40.45 4.78 4.49
N LEU A 150 40.13 3.52 4.19
CA LEU A 150 41.06 2.41 4.38
C LEU A 150 42.23 2.48 3.39
N LEU A 151 41.98 2.91 2.15
CA LEU A 151 43.00 3.15 1.13
C LEU A 151 43.87 4.39 1.41
N SER A 152 43.34 5.37 2.15
CA SER A 152 44.11 6.56 2.56
C SER A 152 45.12 6.27 3.68
N ILE A 153 44.84 5.28 4.53
CA ILE A 153 45.69 4.91 5.68
C ILE A 153 46.67 3.77 5.32
N PHE A 154 46.21 2.79 4.54
CA PHE A 154 46.98 1.59 4.22
C PHE A 154 47.37 1.52 2.75
N PRO A 155 48.57 0.97 2.42
CA PRO A 155 48.93 0.70 1.03
C PRO A 155 47.93 -0.30 0.41
N LYS A 156 47.64 -0.12 -0.89
CA LYS A 156 46.58 -0.84 -1.64
C LYS A 156 46.58 -2.36 -1.42
N SER A 157 47.75 -2.98 -1.36
CA SER A 157 47.90 -4.43 -1.16
C SER A 157 47.44 -4.92 0.22
N VAL A 158 47.66 -4.13 1.26
CA VAL A 158 47.20 -4.43 2.63
C VAL A 158 45.72 -4.08 2.78
N ALA A 159 45.28 -2.97 2.18
CA ALA A 159 43.89 -2.54 2.20
C ALA A 159 42.94 -3.58 1.57
N GLN A 160 43.32 -4.14 0.41
CA GLN A 160 42.55 -5.18 -0.26
C GLN A 160 42.46 -6.47 0.58
N ASP A 161 43.54 -6.87 1.25
CA ASP A 161 43.54 -8.04 2.12
C ASP A 161 42.62 -7.86 3.34
N LEU A 162 42.59 -6.66 3.92
CA LEU A 162 41.69 -6.33 5.03
C LEU A 162 40.23 -6.36 4.57
N LEU A 163 39.92 -5.80 3.39
CA LEU A 163 38.59 -5.80 2.81
C LEU A 163 38.09 -7.23 2.53
N ASN A 164 38.95 -8.07 1.93
CA ASN A 164 38.63 -9.46 1.61
C ASN A 164 38.34 -10.30 2.88
N ARG A 165 39.12 -10.07 3.96
CA ARG A 165 38.89 -10.72 5.25
C ARG A 165 37.56 -10.30 5.88
N GLN A 166 37.17 -9.04 5.72
CA GLN A 166 35.90 -8.55 6.23
C GLN A 166 34.71 -9.17 5.48
N LEU A 167 34.78 -9.24 4.14
CA LEU A 167 33.76 -9.90 3.32
C LEU A 167 33.58 -11.38 3.67
N LEU A 168 34.69 -12.09 3.92
CA LEU A 168 34.67 -13.49 4.35
C LEU A 168 34.03 -13.65 5.75
N LYS A 169 34.34 -12.74 6.69
CA LYS A 169 33.76 -12.76 8.04
C LYS A 169 32.25 -12.51 7.99
N ASP A 170 31.80 -11.50 7.25
CA ASP A 170 30.40 -11.13 7.08
C ASP A 170 29.58 -12.26 6.42
N SER A 171 30.19 -13.05 5.53
CA SER A 171 29.52 -14.21 4.90
C SER A 171 29.42 -15.45 5.80
N SER A 172 30.25 -15.55 6.84
CA SER A 172 30.37 -16.73 7.71
C SER A 172 29.55 -16.63 9.02
N SER A 173 29.10 -15.43 9.40
CA SER A 173 28.27 -15.21 10.58
C SER A 173 26.82 -14.90 10.18
N SER A 174 25.91 -15.87 10.35
CA SER A 174 24.45 -15.66 10.22
C SER A 174 23.85 -14.89 11.42
N GLY A 175 24.62 -13.97 12.01
CA GLY A 175 24.26 -13.21 13.21
C GLY A 175 24.24 -11.73 12.89
N VAL A 176 23.11 -11.09 13.19
CA VAL A 176 22.85 -9.66 13.02
C VAL A 176 23.77 -8.87 13.95
N ASP A 177 25.03 -8.67 13.58
CA ASP A 177 25.89 -7.69 14.22
C ASP A 177 26.44 -6.75 13.15
N SER A 178 25.80 -5.59 13.09
CA SER A 178 26.11 -4.51 12.17
C SER A 178 27.55 -4.05 12.36
N GLY A 179 28.43 -4.45 11.45
CA GLY A 179 29.56 -3.68 10.92
C GLY A 179 30.30 -2.76 11.90
N SER A 180 30.66 -3.28 13.07
CA SER A 180 31.46 -2.56 14.06
C SER A 180 32.92 -2.98 13.92
N LEU A 181 33.78 -2.02 13.55
CA LEU A 181 35.25 -2.18 13.55
C LEU A 181 35.81 -2.55 14.94
N ARG A 182 35.01 -2.51 16.01
CA ARG A 182 35.43 -2.93 17.36
C ARG A 182 35.72 -4.43 17.45
N ASP A 183 35.13 -5.25 16.59
CA ASP A 183 35.24 -6.71 16.66
C ASP A 183 36.31 -7.29 15.72
N ILE A 184 37.09 -6.43 15.08
CA ILE A 184 38.41 -6.84 14.62
C ILE A 184 39.26 -6.89 15.88
N ASN A 185 39.36 -8.07 16.50
CA ASN A 185 40.36 -8.41 17.52
C ASN A 185 41.63 -7.57 17.29
N ALA A 186 41.78 -6.50 18.07
CA ALA A 186 42.76 -5.42 17.89
C ALA A 186 44.20 -5.88 18.22
N GLN A 187 44.48 -7.18 18.14
CA GLN A 187 45.72 -7.83 18.53
C GLN A 187 46.34 -8.69 17.42
N LYS A 188 45.84 -8.62 16.18
CA LYS A 188 46.55 -9.24 15.04
C LYS A 188 47.52 -8.24 14.41
N THR A 189 48.78 -8.32 14.81
CA THR A 189 49.89 -7.68 14.11
C THR A 189 50.11 -8.38 12.76
N VAL A 190 50.15 -7.59 11.68
CA VAL A 190 50.52 -8.07 10.34
C VAL A 190 51.93 -7.56 10.06
N ALA A 191 52.91 -8.45 10.12
CA ALA A 191 54.28 -8.18 9.70
C ALA A 191 54.61 -9.05 8.48
N ARG A 192 55.18 -8.45 7.43
CA ARG A 192 55.63 -9.15 6.23
C ARG A 192 57.12 -8.90 6.01
N MET A 193 57.86 -9.96 5.73
CA MET A 193 59.25 -9.84 5.28
C MET A 193 59.25 -9.49 3.79
N HIS A 194 59.81 -8.33 3.45
CA HIS A 194 60.03 -7.92 2.06
C HIS A 194 61.52 -8.04 1.73
N GLN A 195 61.85 -8.79 0.68
CA GLN A 195 63.21 -8.89 0.14
C GLN A 195 63.32 -7.98 -1.10
N ASN A 196 64.50 -7.41 -1.34
CA ASN A 196 64.79 -6.51 -2.47
C ASN A 196 63.96 -5.21 -2.47
N VAL A 197 63.94 -4.50 -1.35
CA VAL A 197 63.29 -3.18 -1.23
C VAL A 197 64.34 -2.09 -1.17
N THR A 198 64.12 -1.01 -1.91
CA THR A 198 64.94 0.21 -1.79
C THR A 198 64.21 1.18 -0.88
N ILE A 199 64.84 1.58 0.22
CA ILE A 199 64.28 2.54 1.18
C ILE A 199 64.98 3.88 0.94
N LEU A 200 64.19 4.90 0.60
CA LEU A 200 64.67 6.27 0.46
C LEU A 200 64.25 7.07 1.69
N PHE A 201 65.22 7.63 2.40
CA PHE A 201 64.98 8.62 3.43
C PHE A 201 65.28 10.00 2.86
N THR A 202 64.28 10.87 2.78
CA THR A 202 64.44 12.28 2.45
C THR A 202 64.20 13.10 3.71
N GLY A 203 65.19 13.93 4.06
CA GLY A 203 65.11 14.83 5.20
C GLY A 203 65.21 16.28 4.72
N GLU A 204 64.33 17.14 5.23
CA GLU A 204 64.41 18.57 4.98
C GLU A 204 65.46 19.19 5.91
N CYS A 205 66.68 19.42 5.42
CA CYS A 205 67.72 20.08 6.22
C CYS A 205 67.43 21.57 6.50
N LEU A 206 66.55 22.22 5.73
CA LEU A 206 66.34 23.67 5.74
C LEU A 206 65.27 24.15 6.73
N PHE A 207 64.49 23.24 7.32
CA PHE A 207 63.35 23.60 8.19
C PHE A 207 63.79 24.19 9.54
N LEU A 208 65.01 23.85 10.00
CA LEU A 208 65.61 24.40 11.22
C LEU A 208 66.10 25.85 11.08
N LEU A 209 66.21 26.37 9.85
CA LEU A 209 66.78 27.69 9.55
C LEU A 209 65.73 28.78 9.27
N LEU A 210 64.44 28.43 9.17
CA LEU A 210 63.35 29.41 9.03
C LEU A 210 62.94 29.93 10.42
N PRO A 211 63.20 31.21 10.76
CA PRO A 211 62.82 31.75 12.05
C PRO A 211 61.28 31.80 12.19
N PRO A 212 60.72 31.48 13.37
CA PRO A 212 59.27 31.41 13.61
C PRO A 212 58.54 32.77 13.57
N LEU A 213 59.20 33.83 13.12
CA LEU A 213 58.73 35.21 13.22
C LEU A 213 57.90 35.71 12.01
N PHE A 214 57.82 34.97 10.90
CA PHE A 214 57.25 35.52 9.65
C PHE A 214 56.08 34.77 9.02
N LEU A 215 55.61 33.63 9.55
CA LEU A 215 54.45 32.93 8.97
C LEU A 215 53.39 32.59 10.01
N SER A 216 52.14 32.88 9.67
CA SER A 216 50.99 32.39 10.44
C SER A 216 50.94 30.86 10.36
N PRO A 217 50.52 30.16 11.43
CA PRO A 217 50.51 28.70 11.46
C PRO A 217 49.67 28.08 10.33
N ASN A 218 48.66 28.79 9.82
CA ASN A 218 47.84 28.35 8.70
C ASN A 218 48.54 28.50 7.35
N ALA A 219 49.37 29.54 7.17
CA ALA A 219 50.13 29.75 5.94
C ALA A 219 51.23 28.68 5.80
N LEU A 220 51.87 28.32 6.91
CA LEU A 220 52.88 27.26 6.95
C LEU A 220 52.28 25.87 6.70
N LEU A 221 51.08 25.60 7.20
CA LEU A 221 50.35 24.36 6.88
C LEU A 221 49.96 24.29 5.39
N TYR A 222 49.53 25.40 4.81
CA TYR A 222 49.11 25.46 3.41
C TYR A 222 50.30 25.24 2.45
N GLU A 223 51.43 25.91 2.70
CA GLU A 223 52.64 25.76 1.90
C GLU A 223 53.18 24.33 1.98
N ARG A 224 53.17 23.73 3.19
CA ARG A 224 53.54 22.33 3.40
C ARG A 224 52.63 21.37 2.64
N HIS A 225 51.31 21.59 2.65
CA HIS A 225 50.36 20.73 1.94
C HIS A 225 50.40 20.89 0.41
N SER A 226 51.11 21.90 -0.11
CA SER A 226 51.29 22.12 -1.55
C SER A 226 52.54 21.45 -2.11
N ILE A 227 53.53 21.17 -1.27
CA ILE A 227 54.81 20.53 -1.63
C ILE A 227 54.70 19.00 -1.61
N PHE A 228 53.76 18.46 -0.83
CA PHE A 228 53.48 17.02 -0.67
C PHE A 228 52.13 16.63 -1.28
#